data_AF-A0A3E5EQ29-F1
#
_entry.id   AF-A0A3E5EQ29-F1
#
_cell.length_a   1.000
_cell.length_b   1.000
_cell.length_c   1.000
_cell.angle_alpha   90.00
_cell.angle_beta   90.00
_cell.angle_gamma   90.00
#
_symmetry.space_group_name_H-M   'P 1'
#
loop_
_entity.id
_entity.type
_entity.pdbx_description
1 polymer ?
#
loop_
_entity_poly.entity_id
_entity_poly.type
_entity_poly.pdbx_seq_one_letter_code
_entity_poly.pdbx_strand_id
1 'polypeptide(L)'
;MEIHKGETIKGATLVDDFKDWFGAATKYRYKTNASTDDWNEITLLNSLTEYTLASGTVIVEKYIKTGGSLIKPKMEWVQAGTFTVKNYSNVTFNVSGPEGAGVNIDGTAVTNTVKSYDTESKTFTVNDVDGYDVTVKNGETPMTPNADGSYTLPVTDATINVVYEATAGAFVNVTNPENGKITIDGQNIASKKVALNSTYTVNVTPDNGYAVENIFVNNNPVEDVTYSNQTATVTLNSGDANDATFNITAKTVQCKLDVKDAEVSYHNGMSTDKIAQNIFAAVVGTDNVPEITLNDVTIEYDASLTGLGNWKAIGYQPELWEFTLHKFGKSTEKIRITYKGTDKYPSMQKTATITLKDLREETTLSINDGIMMKYQSAEMMDAVIKVLIA
;
A
#
# COMPACT_ATOMS: atom_id res chain seq x y z
N MET A 1 37.59 11.21 4.28
CA MET A 1 36.31 11.93 4.10
C MET A 1 35.63 11.37 2.87
N GLU A 2 34.37 10.94 2.98
CA GLU A 2 33.59 10.48 1.84
C GLU A 2 32.49 11.51 1.55
N ILE A 3 32.28 11.84 0.28
CA ILE A 3 31.33 12.88 -0.14
C ILE A 3 30.52 12.31 -1.30
N HIS A 4 29.19 12.48 -1.30
CA HIS A 4 28.42 12.11 -2.48
C HIS A 4 28.73 13.08 -3.61
N LYS A 5 28.89 12.54 -4.82
CA LYS A 5 29.40 13.29 -5.96
C LYS A 5 28.42 14.39 -6.37
N GLY A 6 28.90 15.64 -6.32
CA GLY A 6 28.09 16.82 -6.61
C GLY A 6 27.60 17.55 -5.35
N GLU A 7 27.76 16.96 -4.17
CA GLU A 7 27.52 17.65 -2.90
C GLU A 7 28.67 18.60 -2.53
N THR A 8 28.33 19.61 -1.74
CA THR A 8 29.26 20.56 -1.15
C THR A 8 29.34 20.35 0.37
N ILE A 9 30.45 20.73 0.97
CA ILE A 9 30.62 20.75 2.43
C ILE A 9 30.62 22.20 2.90
N LYS A 10 29.85 22.48 3.95
CA LYS A 10 29.84 23.80 4.59
C LYS A 10 31.16 24.07 5.32
N GLY A 11 31.65 25.29 5.23
CA GLY A 11 32.87 25.73 5.90
C GLY A 11 32.85 25.46 7.41
N ALA A 12 31.70 25.60 8.07
CA ALA A 12 31.53 25.27 9.49
C ALA A 12 31.91 23.81 9.78
N THR A 13 31.35 22.89 9.01
CA THR A 13 31.62 21.45 9.13
C THR A 13 33.09 21.15 8.86
N LEU A 14 33.68 21.77 7.84
CA LEU A 14 35.08 21.56 7.51
C LEU A 14 36.03 22.13 8.57
N VAL A 15 35.68 23.26 9.22
CA VAL A 15 36.43 23.80 10.38
C VAL A 15 36.40 22.82 11.54
N ASP A 16 35.23 22.27 11.85
CA ASP A 16 35.05 21.33 12.95
C ASP A 16 35.81 20.03 12.67
N ASP A 17 35.68 19.47 11.46
CA ASP A 17 36.44 18.30 11.01
C ASP A 17 37.96 18.53 11.12
N PHE A 18 38.46 19.67 10.62
CA PHE A 18 39.90 19.98 10.69
C PHE A 18 40.40 20.16 12.11
N LYS A 19 39.57 20.75 12.98
CA LYS A 19 39.88 20.89 14.41
C LYS A 19 39.96 19.52 15.09
N ASP A 20 39.06 18.61 14.75
CA ASP A 20 39.03 17.26 15.32
C ASP A 20 40.20 16.42 14.79
N TRP A 21 40.54 16.53 13.50
CA TRP A 21 41.61 15.73 12.88
C TRP A 21 43.01 16.26 13.16
N PHE A 22 43.20 17.59 13.20
CA PHE A 22 44.53 18.21 13.23
C PHE A 22 44.79 19.11 14.45
N GLY A 23 43.82 19.21 15.35
CA GLY A 23 43.85 19.98 16.59
C GLY A 23 43.54 21.46 16.39
N ALA A 24 43.10 22.12 17.47
CA ALA A 24 42.64 23.50 17.46
C ALA A 24 43.68 24.51 16.93
N ALA A 25 43.21 25.42 16.07
CA ALA A 25 43.98 26.51 15.49
C ALA A 25 43.13 27.77 15.30
N THR A 26 43.78 28.91 15.04
CA THR A 26 43.06 30.17 14.77
C THR A 26 42.36 30.11 13.41
N LYS A 27 43.00 29.47 12.43
CA LYS A 27 42.52 29.27 11.06
C LYS A 27 43.16 28.02 10.47
N TYR A 28 42.54 27.46 9.44
CA TYR A 28 43.12 26.40 8.63
C TYR A 28 43.21 26.84 7.17
N ARG A 29 44.06 26.18 6.40
CA ARG A 29 44.01 26.27 4.94
C ARG A 29 44.33 24.90 4.34
N TYR A 30 43.77 24.63 3.17
CA TYR A 30 44.02 23.37 2.48
C TYR A 30 44.32 23.58 1.00
N LYS A 31 44.99 22.60 0.40
CA LYS A 31 45.17 22.50 -1.05
C LYS A 31 45.07 21.05 -1.51
N THR A 32 44.54 20.86 -2.71
CA THR A 32 44.33 19.55 -3.35
C THR A 32 45.49 19.16 -4.27
N ASN A 33 46.32 20.12 -4.68
CA ASN A 33 47.51 19.89 -5.47
C ASN A 33 48.75 20.34 -4.70
N ALA A 34 49.67 19.41 -4.42
CA ALA A 34 50.90 19.70 -3.68
C ALA A 34 51.80 20.72 -4.40
N SER A 35 51.74 20.75 -5.73
CA SER A 35 52.63 21.52 -6.60
C SER A 35 52.16 22.95 -6.87
N THR A 36 50.98 23.35 -6.38
CA THR A 36 50.49 24.73 -6.48
C THR A 36 50.45 25.41 -5.12
N ASP A 37 50.51 26.74 -5.11
CA ASP A 37 50.33 27.57 -3.91
C ASP A 37 48.88 28.08 -3.76
N ASP A 38 47.94 27.38 -4.40
CA ASP A 38 46.51 27.70 -4.40
C ASP A 38 45.83 27.21 -3.11
N TRP A 39 46.14 27.87 -2.00
CA TRP A 39 45.56 27.56 -0.70
C TRP A 39 44.16 28.14 -0.54
N ASN A 40 43.23 27.30 -0.07
CA ASN A 40 41.88 27.69 0.32
C ASN A 40 41.83 27.86 1.84
N GLU A 41 41.62 29.09 2.32
CA GLU A 41 41.53 29.39 3.75
C GLU A 41 40.14 29.04 4.31
N ILE A 42 40.11 28.38 5.47
CA ILE A 42 38.92 27.92 6.19
C ILE A 42 38.93 28.52 7.60
N THR A 43 37.88 29.26 7.95
CA THR A 43 37.75 30.01 9.20
C THR A 43 36.30 30.03 9.69
N LEU A 44 36.08 30.43 10.96
CA LEU A 44 34.71 30.62 11.45
C LEU A 44 33.92 31.72 10.68
N LEU A 45 34.62 32.64 10.00
CA LEU A 45 34.00 33.72 9.23
C LEU A 45 33.45 33.26 7.87
N ASN A 46 33.94 32.13 7.33
CA ASN A 46 33.44 31.52 6.10
C ASN A 46 32.64 30.23 6.36
N SER A 47 32.03 30.16 7.55
CA SER A 47 31.26 29.01 8.02
C SER A 47 30.08 28.64 7.12
N LEU A 48 29.50 29.61 6.41
CA LEU A 48 28.40 29.42 5.46
C LEU A 48 28.87 29.18 4.01
N THR A 49 30.16 29.32 3.72
CA THR A 49 30.69 29.05 2.37
C THR A 49 30.65 27.55 2.10
N GLU A 50 30.27 27.20 0.88
CA GLU A 50 30.22 25.82 0.41
C GLU A 50 31.47 25.48 -0.38
N TYR A 51 32.06 24.33 -0.07
CA TYR A 51 33.30 23.86 -0.66
C TYR A 51 33.06 22.54 -1.42
N THR A 52 33.49 22.50 -2.67
CA THR A 52 33.57 21.27 -3.46
C THR A 52 35.00 20.72 -3.36
N LEU A 53 35.12 19.45 -2.97
CA LEU A 53 36.41 18.77 -2.91
C LEU A 53 36.46 17.66 -3.96
N ALA A 54 37.47 17.69 -4.81
CA ALA A 54 37.75 16.58 -5.72
C ALA A 54 38.37 15.40 -4.94
N SER A 55 38.15 14.18 -5.41
CA SER A 55 38.80 13.00 -4.86
C SER A 55 40.32 13.11 -4.93
N GLY A 56 40.98 12.58 -3.90
CA GLY A 56 42.43 12.59 -3.79
C GLY A 56 42.94 13.04 -2.43
N THR A 57 44.24 13.26 -2.34
CA THR A 57 44.91 13.68 -1.11
C THR A 57 44.84 15.19 -0.97
N VAL A 58 44.34 15.65 0.18
CA VAL A 58 44.29 17.06 0.57
C VAL A 58 45.34 17.31 1.63
N ILE A 59 46.14 18.36 1.43
CA ILE A 59 47.15 18.81 2.40
C ILE A 59 46.56 19.94 3.22
N VAL A 60 46.73 19.89 4.54
CA VAL A 60 46.19 20.88 5.47
C VAL A 60 47.30 21.53 6.27
N GLU A 61 47.20 22.85 6.41
CA GLU A 61 48.01 23.67 7.30
C GLU A 61 47.13 24.36 8.34
N LYS A 62 47.73 24.56 9.53
CA LYS A 62 47.09 25.29 10.61
C LYS A 62 47.84 26.57 10.95
N TYR A 63 47.09 27.61 11.26
CA TYR A 63 47.65 28.90 11.69
C TYR A 63 47.66 28.95 13.21
N ILE A 64 48.85 28.80 13.80
CA ILE A 64 49.04 28.69 15.25
C ILE A 64 50.12 29.63 15.76
N LYS A 65 50.09 29.89 17.07
CA LYS A 65 51.15 30.62 17.76
C LYS A 65 52.37 29.72 17.92
N THR A 66 53.48 30.07 17.27
CA THR A 66 54.77 29.36 17.39
C THR A 66 55.76 30.06 18.32
N GLY A 67 55.46 31.30 18.74
CA GLY A 67 56.28 32.06 19.69
C GLY A 67 55.70 33.44 20.02
N GLY A 68 56.51 34.31 20.66
CA GLY A 68 56.11 35.69 20.98
C GLY A 68 55.28 35.85 22.27
N SER A 69 55.06 37.09 22.69
CA SER A 69 54.35 37.42 23.93
C SER A 69 52.84 37.21 23.79
N LEU A 70 52.09 37.33 24.89
CA LEU A 70 50.62 37.28 24.86
C LEU A 70 50.02 38.44 24.03
N ILE A 71 50.73 39.55 23.93
CA ILE A 71 50.25 40.81 23.31
C ILE A 71 50.77 40.97 21.87
N LYS A 72 51.84 40.24 21.51
CA LYS A 72 52.37 40.14 20.14
C LYS A 72 52.76 38.68 19.84
N PRO A 73 51.77 37.80 19.61
CA PRO A 73 52.05 36.42 19.25
C PRO A 73 52.69 36.35 17.86
N LYS A 74 53.73 35.52 17.72
CA LYS A 74 54.26 35.11 16.41
C LYS A 74 53.37 33.99 15.90
N MET A 75 52.68 34.24 14.80
CA MET A 75 51.74 33.31 14.19
C MET A 75 52.29 32.81 12.87
N GLU A 76 52.27 31.49 12.67
CA GLU A 76 52.84 30.84 11.48
C GLU A 76 51.90 29.76 10.97
N TRP A 77 51.93 29.55 9.65
CA TRP A 77 51.34 28.39 9.01
C TRP A 77 52.25 27.19 9.21
N VAL A 78 51.72 26.12 9.79
CA VAL A 78 52.45 24.89 10.06
C VAL A 78 51.71 23.73 9.42
N GLN A 79 52.44 22.85 8.73
CA GLN A 79 51.89 21.62 8.17
C GLN A 79 51.21 20.80 9.26
N ALA A 80 49.91 20.57 9.09
CA ALA A 80 49.08 19.91 10.06
C ALA A 80 48.95 18.42 9.76
N GLY A 81 48.78 18.08 8.48
CA GLY A 81 48.68 16.70 8.01
C GLY A 81 48.05 16.60 6.62
N THR A 82 47.59 15.41 6.28
CA THR A 82 46.84 15.13 5.07
C THR A 82 45.59 14.31 5.38
N PHE A 83 44.59 14.40 4.51
CA PHE A 83 43.45 13.48 4.50
C PHE A 83 43.08 13.14 3.06
N THR A 84 42.35 12.03 2.88
CA THR A 84 41.87 11.62 1.56
C THR A 84 40.38 11.90 1.43
N VAL A 85 40.02 12.53 0.31
CA VAL A 85 38.64 12.69 -0.16
C VAL A 85 38.33 11.55 -1.11
N LYS A 86 37.21 10.87 -0.88
CA LYS A 86 36.65 9.85 -1.76
C LYS A 86 35.24 10.27 -2.17
N ASN A 87 35.09 10.77 -3.39
CA ASN A 87 33.78 11.08 -3.94
C ASN A 87 33.11 9.81 -4.43
N TYR A 88 31.89 9.55 -3.94
CA TYR A 88 31.13 8.37 -4.29
C TYR A 88 29.83 8.74 -4.99
N SER A 89 29.35 7.83 -5.81
CA SER A 89 27.99 7.80 -6.35
C SER A 89 27.25 6.58 -5.81
N ASN A 90 25.93 6.64 -5.81
CA ASN A 90 25.07 5.55 -5.39
C ASN A 90 24.63 4.74 -6.62
N VAL A 91 24.98 3.46 -6.62
CA VAL A 91 24.54 2.51 -7.65
C VAL A 91 23.57 1.53 -7.02
N THR A 92 22.32 1.55 -7.48
CA THR A 92 21.25 0.68 -6.96
C THR A 92 21.01 -0.49 -7.90
N PHE A 93 20.90 -1.71 -7.36
CA PHE A 93 20.62 -2.91 -8.14
C PHE A 93 19.17 -3.34 -8.00
N ASN A 94 18.50 -3.57 -9.12
CA ASN A 94 17.19 -4.18 -9.21
C ASN A 94 17.34 -5.53 -9.92
N VAL A 95 17.15 -6.62 -9.19
CA VAL A 95 17.23 -7.98 -9.73
C VAL A 95 15.83 -8.55 -9.90
N SER A 96 15.51 -9.02 -11.10
CA SER A 96 14.26 -9.71 -11.41
C SER A 96 14.59 -11.08 -11.99
N GLY A 97 14.31 -12.15 -11.25
CA GLY A 97 14.66 -13.50 -11.68
C GLY A 97 14.18 -14.59 -10.73
N PRO A 98 14.53 -15.84 -11.03
CA PRO A 98 14.21 -17.01 -10.19
C PRO A 98 15.03 -17.02 -8.89
N GLU A 99 14.79 -18.03 -8.05
CA GLU A 99 15.66 -18.31 -6.91
C GLU A 99 17.12 -18.50 -7.37
N GLY A 100 18.08 -17.93 -6.63
CA GLY A 100 19.49 -17.92 -7.01
C GLY A 100 19.92 -16.74 -7.89
N ALA A 101 18.97 -15.99 -8.48
CA ALA A 101 19.28 -14.74 -9.17
C ALA A 101 19.91 -13.72 -8.21
N GLY A 102 20.94 -13.00 -8.66
CA GLY A 102 21.63 -12.06 -7.80
C GLY A 102 22.83 -11.39 -8.45
N VAL A 103 23.38 -10.43 -7.72
CA VAL A 103 24.59 -9.69 -8.10
C VAL A 103 25.62 -9.87 -7.00
N ASN A 104 26.89 -10.07 -7.39
CA ASN A 104 28.01 -10.07 -6.46
C ASN A 104 29.02 -8.98 -6.81
N ILE A 105 29.58 -8.34 -5.80
CA ILE A 105 30.74 -7.45 -5.90
C ILE A 105 31.81 -8.01 -5.00
N ASP A 106 33.02 -8.20 -5.53
CA ASP A 106 34.17 -8.72 -4.77
C ASP A 106 33.85 -10.05 -4.06
N GLY A 107 33.02 -10.92 -4.69
CA GLY A 107 32.58 -12.21 -4.14
C GLY A 107 31.50 -12.13 -3.05
N THR A 108 30.95 -10.94 -2.78
CA THR A 108 29.89 -10.72 -1.78
C THR A 108 28.58 -10.37 -2.46
N ALA A 109 27.48 -11.01 -2.04
CA ALA A 109 26.15 -10.74 -2.56
C ALA A 109 25.68 -9.32 -2.23
N VAL A 110 25.10 -8.65 -3.23
CA VAL A 110 24.57 -7.29 -3.15
C VAL A 110 23.07 -7.33 -3.33
N THR A 111 22.33 -6.74 -2.39
CA THR A 111 20.86 -6.75 -2.38
C THR A 111 20.22 -5.39 -2.57
N ASN A 112 21.00 -4.30 -2.61
CA ASN A 112 20.47 -2.93 -2.71
C ASN A 112 21.54 -1.95 -3.27
N THR A 113 21.58 -0.72 -2.76
CA THR A 113 22.54 0.32 -3.15
C THR A 113 23.94 0.09 -2.62
N VAL A 114 24.94 0.31 -3.48
CA VAL A 114 26.37 0.33 -3.12
C VAL A 114 27.00 1.68 -3.50
N LYS A 115 28.06 2.04 -2.79
CA LYS A 115 28.89 3.19 -3.14
C LYS A 115 29.88 2.82 -4.23
N SER A 116 29.92 3.64 -5.28
CA SER A 116 30.91 3.58 -6.36
C SER A 116 31.79 4.82 -6.30
N TYR A 117 33.10 4.66 -6.10
CA TYR A 117 34.03 5.78 -5.95
C TYR A 117 34.63 6.17 -7.30
N ASP A 118 34.73 7.46 -7.60
CA ASP A 118 35.20 7.97 -8.90
C ASP A 118 36.69 7.69 -9.23
N THR A 119 37.45 7.27 -8.22
CA THR A 119 38.88 6.91 -8.31
C THR A 119 39.10 5.39 -8.29
N GLU A 120 38.03 4.61 -8.12
CA GLU A 120 38.08 3.15 -8.08
C GLU A 120 37.31 2.58 -9.28
N SER A 121 37.86 1.57 -9.95
CA SER A 121 37.16 0.83 -11.00
C SER A 121 36.75 -0.52 -10.45
N LYS A 122 35.58 -0.58 -9.81
CA LYS A 122 35.01 -1.84 -9.34
C LYS A 122 34.21 -2.53 -10.42
N THR A 123 34.16 -3.86 -10.36
CA THR A 123 33.31 -4.68 -11.21
C THR A 123 32.31 -5.46 -10.36
N PHE A 124 31.23 -5.90 -11.00
CA PHE A 124 30.25 -6.81 -10.43
C PHE A 124 30.00 -7.98 -11.37
N THR A 125 29.56 -9.11 -10.83
CA THR A 125 29.10 -10.27 -11.61
C THR A 125 27.65 -10.55 -11.29
N VAL A 126 26.97 -11.19 -12.24
CA VAL A 126 25.61 -11.72 -12.05
C VAL A 126 25.71 -13.22 -11.81
N ASN A 127 24.84 -13.76 -10.95
CA ASN A 127 24.80 -15.20 -10.73
C ASN A 127 24.39 -15.90 -12.02
N ASP A 128 25.09 -16.96 -12.38
CA ASP A 128 24.64 -17.86 -13.45
C ASP A 128 23.51 -18.73 -12.91
N VAL A 129 22.41 -18.81 -13.65
CA VAL A 129 21.24 -19.62 -13.27
C VAL A 129 20.91 -20.49 -14.47
N ASP A 130 21.02 -21.81 -14.29
CA ASP A 130 20.82 -22.78 -15.36
C ASP A 130 19.43 -22.60 -16.02
N GLY A 131 19.42 -22.57 -17.35
CA GLY A 131 18.21 -22.35 -18.13
C GLY A 131 17.72 -20.89 -18.21
N TYR A 132 18.52 -19.90 -17.80
CA TYR A 132 18.16 -18.49 -17.92
C TYR A 132 19.24 -17.67 -18.63
N ASP A 133 18.81 -16.81 -19.56
CA ASP A 133 19.64 -15.75 -20.13
C ASP A 133 19.56 -14.51 -19.23
N VAL A 134 20.70 -13.84 -19.04
CA VAL A 134 20.78 -12.64 -18.19
C VAL A 134 21.02 -11.41 -19.03
N THR A 135 20.15 -10.41 -18.86
CA THR A 135 20.34 -9.08 -19.43
C THR A 135 20.62 -8.07 -18.34
N VAL A 136 21.69 -7.30 -18.48
CA VAL A 136 22.08 -6.23 -17.55
C VAL A 136 21.93 -4.87 -18.25
N LYS A 137 21.25 -3.93 -17.59
CA LYS A 137 21.01 -2.58 -18.10
C LYS A 137 21.35 -1.53 -17.06
N ASN A 138 21.94 -0.41 -17.48
CA ASN A 138 22.01 0.83 -16.70
C ASN A 138 20.83 1.72 -17.09
N GLY A 139 19.84 1.83 -16.21
CA GLY A 139 18.52 2.32 -16.56
C GLY A 139 17.91 1.41 -17.64
N GLU A 140 17.64 1.99 -18.80
CA GLU A 140 17.14 1.26 -19.98
C GLU A 140 18.24 0.80 -20.94
N THR A 141 19.48 1.29 -20.77
CA THR A 141 20.58 1.05 -21.71
C THR A 141 21.28 -0.28 -21.39
N PRO A 142 21.33 -1.24 -22.33
CA PRO A 142 22.08 -2.49 -22.13
C PRO A 142 23.56 -2.24 -21.83
N MET A 143 24.11 -3.02 -20.91
CA MET A 143 25.53 -3.04 -20.58
C MET A 143 26.22 -4.19 -21.30
N THR A 144 27.41 -3.93 -21.83
CA THR A 144 28.28 -4.97 -22.39
C THR A 144 29.17 -5.52 -21.28
N PRO A 145 29.22 -6.85 -21.08
CA PRO A 145 30.16 -7.44 -20.14
C PRO A 145 31.61 -7.27 -20.62
N ASN A 146 32.52 -7.22 -19.66
CA ASN A 146 33.95 -7.32 -19.86
C ASN A 146 34.31 -8.73 -20.38
N ALA A 147 35.56 -8.90 -20.82
CA ALA A 147 36.05 -10.17 -21.38
C ALA A 147 35.97 -11.36 -20.39
N ASP A 148 35.95 -11.08 -19.08
CA ASP A 148 35.81 -12.07 -18.01
C ASP A 148 34.36 -12.31 -17.58
N GLY A 149 33.38 -11.69 -18.25
CA GLY A 149 31.96 -11.79 -17.92
C GLY A 149 31.48 -10.84 -16.81
N SER A 150 32.38 -10.05 -16.21
CA SER A 150 32.02 -9.03 -15.22
C SER A 150 31.49 -7.76 -15.89
N TYR A 151 30.86 -6.88 -15.11
CA TYR A 151 30.39 -5.56 -15.56
C TYR A 151 31.07 -4.48 -14.74
N THR A 152 31.48 -3.40 -15.39
CA THR A 152 32.07 -2.25 -14.72
C THR A 152 31.00 -1.43 -14.01
N LEU A 153 31.21 -1.15 -12.72
CA LEU A 153 30.30 -0.36 -11.91
C LEU A 153 30.34 1.12 -12.35
N PRO A 154 29.20 1.79 -12.59
CA PRO A 154 29.18 3.20 -12.97
C PRO A 154 29.76 4.10 -11.87
N VAL A 155 30.48 5.16 -12.25
CA VAL A 155 31.04 6.19 -11.34
C VAL A 155 30.17 7.45 -11.22
N THR A 156 28.89 7.27 -11.53
CA THR A 156 27.80 8.26 -11.41
C THR A 156 26.60 7.55 -10.81
N ASP A 157 25.65 8.32 -10.27
CA ASP A 157 24.42 7.72 -9.75
C ASP A 157 23.71 6.93 -10.85
N ALA A 158 23.36 5.69 -10.55
CA ALA A 158 22.87 4.74 -11.53
C ALA A 158 21.93 3.73 -10.90
N THR A 159 21.04 3.18 -11.73
CA THR A 159 20.19 2.04 -11.38
C THR A 159 20.49 0.92 -12.35
N ILE A 160 21.07 -0.17 -11.87
CA ILE A 160 21.37 -1.35 -12.66
C ILE A 160 20.21 -2.33 -12.54
N ASN A 161 19.57 -2.63 -13.68
CA ASN A 161 18.52 -3.63 -13.78
C ASN A 161 19.14 -4.94 -14.31
N VAL A 162 19.02 -6.01 -13.55
CA VAL A 162 19.44 -7.37 -13.93
C VAL A 162 18.20 -8.22 -14.10
N VAL A 163 17.95 -8.67 -15.32
CA VAL A 163 16.74 -9.41 -15.69
C VAL A 163 17.15 -10.79 -16.18
N TYR A 164 16.59 -11.81 -15.53
CA TYR A 164 16.73 -13.22 -15.93
C TYR A 164 15.50 -13.64 -16.74
N GLU A 165 15.73 -14.12 -17.95
CA GLU A 165 14.69 -14.63 -18.86
C GLU A 165 14.94 -16.11 -19.15
N ALA A 166 13.91 -16.95 -19.04
CA ALA A 166 14.07 -18.38 -19.25
C ALA A 166 14.42 -18.69 -20.73
N THR A 167 15.46 -19.49 -20.97
CA THR A 167 15.87 -19.92 -22.32
C THR A 167 14.81 -20.80 -22.97
N ALA A 168 14.20 -21.69 -22.19
CA ALA A 168 13.05 -22.50 -22.54
C ALA A 168 11.89 -22.24 -21.56
N GLY A 169 10.65 -22.14 -22.07
CA GLY A 169 9.52 -21.79 -21.24
C GLY A 169 8.23 -21.55 -22.01
N ALA A 170 7.16 -21.30 -21.27
CA ALA A 170 5.87 -20.89 -21.81
C ALA A 170 5.68 -19.37 -21.67
N PHE A 171 4.99 -18.77 -22.63
CA PHE A 171 4.60 -17.36 -22.62
C PHE A 171 3.26 -17.18 -21.92
N VAL A 172 3.26 -16.37 -20.87
CA VAL A 172 2.05 -15.95 -20.15
C VAL A 172 1.72 -14.55 -20.59
N ASN A 173 0.66 -14.40 -21.37
CA ASN A 173 0.17 -13.13 -21.88
C ASN A 173 -1.01 -12.65 -21.04
N VAL A 174 -1.09 -11.34 -20.83
CA VAL A 174 -2.12 -10.71 -20.00
C VAL A 174 -2.95 -9.76 -20.84
N THR A 175 -4.27 -9.85 -20.67
CA THR A 175 -5.20 -8.80 -21.11
C THR A 175 -6.00 -8.34 -19.90
N ASN A 176 -5.81 -7.07 -19.51
CA ASN A 176 -6.48 -6.50 -18.36
C ASN A 176 -8.01 -6.41 -18.58
N PRO A 177 -8.82 -6.64 -17.53
CA PRO A 177 -10.24 -6.32 -17.58
C PRO A 177 -10.46 -4.80 -17.67
N GLU A 178 -11.66 -4.38 -18.08
CA GLU A 178 -12.01 -2.96 -18.21
C GLU A 178 -11.85 -2.18 -16.89
N ASN A 179 -12.21 -2.80 -15.76
CA ASN A 179 -12.21 -2.17 -14.43
C ASN A 179 -11.28 -2.92 -13.46
N GLY A 180 -10.02 -3.10 -13.87
CA GLY A 180 -9.01 -3.73 -13.03
C GLY A 180 -7.70 -4.03 -13.75
N LYS A 181 -6.78 -4.63 -13.00
CA LYS A 181 -5.40 -4.84 -13.42
C LYS A 181 -4.91 -6.23 -13.06
N ILE A 182 -4.22 -6.87 -13.99
CA ILE A 182 -3.57 -8.15 -13.79
C ILE A 182 -2.05 -7.95 -13.65
N THR A 183 -1.42 -8.73 -12.79
CA THR A 183 0.04 -8.81 -12.63
C THR A 183 0.49 -10.26 -12.61
N ILE A 184 1.70 -10.52 -13.10
CA ILE A 184 2.35 -11.84 -13.05
C ILE A 184 3.53 -11.74 -12.09
N ASP A 185 3.54 -12.57 -11.05
CA ASP A 185 4.53 -12.55 -9.96
C ASP A 185 4.72 -11.14 -9.36
N GLY A 186 3.60 -10.41 -9.24
CA GLY A 186 3.56 -9.02 -8.76
C GLY A 186 4.02 -7.96 -9.79
N GLN A 187 4.46 -8.37 -10.98
CA GLN A 187 4.92 -7.46 -12.03
C GLN A 187 3.78 -7.04 -12.96
N ASN A 188 3.71 -5.74 -13.25
CA ASN A 188 2.78 -5.16 -14.21
C ASN A 188 3.38 -5.19 -15.62
N ILE A 189 3.20 -6.31 -16.31
CA ILE A 189 3.77 -6.58 -17.64
C ILE A 189 2.71 -7.23 -18.54
N ALA A 190 2.83 -7.00 -19.85
CA ALA A 190 1.89 -7.54 -20.83
C ALA A 190 2.15 -9.03 -21.15
N SER A 191 3.40 -9.47 -21.01
CA SER A 191 3.80 -10.85 -21.23
C SER A 191 5.02 -11.20 -20.37
N LYS A 192 5.12 -12.47 -19.96
CA LYS A 192 6.28 -13.04 -19.28
C LYS A 192 6.58 -14.42 -19.83
N LYS A 193 7.84 -14.73 -20.11
CA LYS A 193 8.28 -16.11 -20.35
C LYS A 193 8.60 -16.77 -19.00
N VAL A 194 7.90 -17.85 -18.69
CA VAL A 194 8.05 -18.63 -17.45
C VAL A 194 8.72 -19.95 -17.81
N ALA A 195 9.75 -20.34 -17.06
CA ALA A 195 10.47 -21.59 -17.29
C ALA A 195 9.53 -22.81 -17.24
N LEU A 196 9.92 -23.88 -17.92
CA LEU A 196 9.13 -25.12 -17.96
C LEU A 196 8.98 -25.74 -16.56
N ASN A 197 7.86 -26.43 -16.34
CA ASN A 197 7.49 -27.13 -15.11
C ASN A 197 7.59 -26.24 -13.85
N SER A 198 7.43 -24.93 -14.03
CA SER A 198 7.56 -23.94 -12.97
C SER A 198 6.20 -23.31 -12.67
N THR A 199 6.07 -22.78 -11.46
CA THR A 199 4.87 -22.07 -11.04
C THR A 199 5.03 -20.56 -11.20
N TYR A 200 3.93 -19.89 -11.49
CA TYR A 200 3.83 -18.42 -11.50
C TYR A 200 2.52 -18.00 -10.86
N THR A 201 2.50 -16.81 -10.26
CA THR A 201 1.33 -16.25 -9.58
C THR A 201 0.68 -15.18 -10.44
N VAL A 202 -0.64 -15.24 -10.56
CA VAL A 202 -1.46 -14.21 -11.20
C VAL A 202 -2.24 -13.49 -10.11
N ASN A 203 -2.08 -12.17 -10.01
CA ASN A 203 -2.91 -11.34 -9.15
C ASN A 203 -3.77 -10.40 -9.99
N VAL A 204 -5.06 -10.36 -9.71
CA VAL A 204 -6.03 -9.46 -10.33
C VAL A 204 -6.57 -8.52 -9.26
N THR A 205 -6.32 -7.23 -9.42
CA THR A 205 -6.83 -6.19 -8.53
C THR A 205 -7.91 -5.40 -9.26
N PRO A 206 -9.16 -5.37 -8.77
CA PRO A 206 -10.23 -4.61 -9.38
C PRO A 206 -10.07 -3.11 -9.08
N ASP A 207 -10.70 -2.26 -9.88
CA ASP A 207 -10.81 -0.84 -9.56
C ASP A 207 -11.77 -0.60 -8.38
N ASN A 208 -11.70 0.59 -7.78
CA ASN A 208 -12.56 0.96 -6.66
C ASN A 208 -14.05 0.80 -7.00
N GLY A 209 -14.77 0.07 -6.15
CA GLY A 209 -16.19 -0.23 -6.37
C GLY A 209 -16.45 -1.42 -7.30
N TYR A 210 -15.42 -2.16 -7.71
CA TYR A 210 -15.54 -3.41 -8.46
C TYR A 210 -14.98 -4.59 -7.66
N ALA A 211 -15.36 -5.80 -8.06
CA ALA A 211 -14.83 -7.06 -7.54
C ALA A 211 -14.46 -7.99 -8.71
N VAL A 212 -13.47 -8.87 -8.48
CA VAL A 212 -13.09 -9.89 -9.48
C VAL A 212 -14.00 -11.10 -9.35
N GLU A 213 -14.76 -11.40 -10.39
CA GLU A 213 -15.69 -12.52 -10.39
C GLU A 213 -14.97 -13.83 -10.74
N ASN A 214 -14.16 -13.82 -11.79
CA ASN A 214 -13.40 -14.97 -12.28
C ASN A 214 -12.07 -14.55 -12.91
N ILE A 215 -11.09 -15.46 -12.85
CA ILE A 215 -9.86 -15.45 -13.64
C ILE A 215 -9.99 -16.54 -14.71
N PHE A 216 -9.48 -16.30 -15.91
CA PHE A 216 -9.49 -17.26 -17.00
C PHE A 216 -8.09 -17.50 -17.56
N VAL A 217 -7.82 -18.75 -17.93
CA VAL A 217 -6.64 -19.16 -18.70
C VAL A 217 -7.14 -19.74 -20.02
N ASN A 218 -6.74 -19.13 -21.14
CA ASN A 218 -7.21 -19.53 -22.47
C ASN A 218 -8.74 -19.66 -22.55
N ASN A 219 -9.44 -18.67 -21.97
CA ASN A 219 -10.91 -18.59 -21.83
C ASN A 219 -11.57 -19.67 -20.95
N ASN A 220 -10.81 -20.51 -20.25
CA ASN A 220 -11.35 -21.44 -19.27
C ASN A 220 -11.27 -20.85 -17.86
N PRO A 221 -12.34 -20.91 -17.05
CA PRO A 221 -12.31 -20.40 -15.69
C PRO A 221 -11.31 -21.19 -14.85
N VAL A 222 -10.60 -20.47 -14.00
CA VAL A 222 -9.62 -21.03 -13.08
C VAL A 222 -10.27 -21.30 -11.72
N GLU A 223 -10.03 -22.50 -11.18
CA GLU A 223 -10.45 -22.88 -9.83
C GLU A 223 -9.38 -22.49 -8.78
N ASP A 224 -9.66 -22.67 -7.49
CA ASP A 224 -8.72 -22.39 -6.40
C ASP A 224 -8.20 -20.93 -6.32
N VAL A 225 -9.02 -19.99 -6.80
CA VAL A 225 -8.74 -18.57 -6.66
C VAL A 225 -8.95 -18.15 -5.20
N THR A 226 -7.90 -17.58 -4.62
CA THR A 226 -7.93 -17.00 -3.28
C THR A 226 -8.21 -15.50 -3.36
N TYR A 227 -8.88 -14.96 -2.34
CA TYR A 227 -9.20 -13.54 -2.27
C TYR A 227 -8.62 -12.95 -0.99
N SER A 228 -8.01 -11.78 -1.09
CA SER A 228 -7.59 -10.99 0.05
C SER A 228 -7.64 -9.51 -0.32
N ASN A 229 -8.29 -8.69 0.50
CA ASN A 229 -8.41 -7.24 0.25
C ASN A 229 -8.87 -6.91 -1.20
N GLN A 230 -9.88 -7.64 -1.70
CA GLN A 230 -10.44 -7.57 -3.06
C GLN A 230 -9.51 -8.02 -4.20
N THR A 231 -8.25 -8.34 -3.92
CA THR A 231 -7.34 -8.94 -4.91
C THR A 231 -7.60 -10.44 -5.02
N ALA A 232 -7.82 -10.91 -6.24
CA ALA A 232 -7.90 -12.33 -6.58
C ALA A 232 -6.52 -12.86 -6.96
N THR A 233 -6.09 -13.95 -6.34
CA THR A 233 -4.77 -14.55 -6.52
C THR A 233 -4.89 -16.03 -6.86
N VAL A 234 -4.14 -16.46 -7.88
CA VAL A 234 -4.00 -17.87 -8.23
C VAL A 234 -2.58 -18.20 -8.65
N THR A 235 -2.12 -19.40 -8.29
CA THR A 235 -0.83 -19.95 -8.71
C THR A 235 -1.08 -20.98 -9.81
N LEU A 236 -0.39 -20.81 -10.94
CA LEU A 236 -0.54 -21.63 -12.15
C LEU A 236 0.79 -22.28 -12.51
N ASN A 237 0.76 -23.36 -13.30
CA ASN A 237 1.94 -24.08 -13.79
C ASN A 237 2.13 -23.83 -15.29
N SER A 238 3.37 -23.61 -15.72
CA SER A 238 3.75 -23.39 -17.13
C SER A 238 3.73 -24.65 -18.00
N GLY A 239 3.76 -25.84 -17.39
CA GLY A 239 3.85 -27.12 -18.09
C GLY A 239 5.23 -27.38 -18.73
N ASP A 240 5.32 -28.46 -19.50
CA ASP A 240 6.57 -28.96 -20.10
C ASP A 240 6.75 -28.58 -21.59
N ALA A 241 5.72 -27.99 -22.21
CA ALA A 241 5.75 -27.59 -23.61
C ALA A 241 6.47 -26.25 -23.81
N ASN A 242 7.59 -26.26 -24.53
CA ASN A 242 8.31 -25.05 -24.90
C ASN A 242 7.50 -24.18 -25.87
N ASP A 243 7.57 -22.86 -25.67
CA ASP A 243 6.87 -21.82 -26.44
C ASP A 243 5.33 -21.95 -26.42
N ALA A 244 4.77 -22.74 -25.50
CA ALA A 244 3.34 -22.74 -25.22
C ALA A 244 2.87 -21.34 -24.81
N THR A 245 1.61 -21.01 -25.08
CA THR A 245 1.05 -19.70 -24.75
C THR A 245 -0.19 -19.84 -23.85
N PHE A 246 -0.17 -19.12 -22.72
CA PHE A 246 -1.29 -18.97 -21.81
C PHE A 246 -1.80 -17.54 -21.86
N ASN A 247 -3.06 -17.35 -22.24
CA ASN A 247 -3.70 -16.04 -22.26
C ASN A 247 -4.54 -15.88 -21.00
N ILE A 248 -4.14 -14.93 -20.16
CA ILE A 248 -4.79 -14.62 -18.88
C ILE A 248 -5.73 -13.44 -19.07
N THR A 249 -6.99 -13.64 -18.70
CA THR A 249 -8.01 -12.58 -18.62
C THR A 249 -8.74 -12.68 -17.28
N ALA A 250 -9.53 -11.66 -16.96
CA ALA A 250 -10.38 -11.67 -15.79
C ALA A 250 -11.73 -11.00 -16.10
N LYS A 251 -12.75 -11.34 -15.32
CA LYS A 251 -14.05 -10.66 -15.32
C LYS A 251 -14.18 -9.88 -14.03
N THR A 252 -14.47 -8.59 -14.13
CA THR A 252 -14.83 -7.74 -12.99
C THR A 252 -16.30 -7.34 -13.05
N VAL A 253 -16.89 -7.12 -11.88
CA VAL A 253 -18.29 -6.71 -11.72
C VAL A 253 -18.39 -5.51 -10.80
N GLN A 254 -19.28 -4.58 -11.13
CA GLN A 254 -19.52 -3.41 -10.29
C GLN A 254 -20.26 -3.83 -9.02
N CYS A 255 -19.69 -3.49 -7.87
CA CYS A 255 -20.32 -3.73 -6.57
C CYS A 255 -21.44 -2.72 -6.36
N LYS A 256 -22.58 -3.20 -5.88
CA LYS A 256 -23.78 -2.39 -5.73
C LYS A 256 -24.58 -2.83 -4.51
N LEU A 257 -24.97 -1.83 -3.73
CA LEU A 257 -25.97 -1.96 -2.66
C LEU A 257 -27.23 -1.21 -3.09
N ASP A 258 -28.27 -1.95 -3.45
CA ASP A 258 -29.57 -1.44 -3.86
C ASP A 258 -30.48 -1.26 -2.64
N VAL A 259 -30.72 -0.01 -2.29
CA VAL A 259 -31.46 0.42 -1.10
C VAL A 259 -32.32 1.60 -1.51
N LYS A 260 -33.62 1.52 -1.18
CA LYS A 260 -34.63 2.52 -1.54
C LYS A 260 -35.56 2.85 -0.37
N ASP A 261 -36.16 4.02 -0.44
CA ASP A 261 -37.23 4.42 0.48
C ASP A 261 -38.43 3.49 0.34
N ALA A 262 -39.08 3.16 1.47
CA ALA A 262 -40.16 2.17 1.49
C ALA A 262 -41.14 2.38 2.66
N GLU A 263 -42.33 1.79 2.53
CA GLU A 263 -43.24 1.57 3.66
C GLU A 263 -42.88 0.25 4.35
N VAL A 264 -42.80 0.27 5.67
CA VAL A 264 -42.38 -0.89 6.48
C VAL A 264 -43.48 -1.23 7.48
N SER A 265 -43.87 -2.51 7.50
CA SER A 265 -44.82 -3.02 8.50
C SER A 265 -44.21 -2.93 9.91
N TYR A 266 -44.90 -2.22 10.78
CA TYR A 266 -44.48 -1.97 12.16
C TYR A 266 -45.69 -1.75 13.07
N HIS A 267 -45.63 -2.32 14.26
CA HIS A 267 -46.53 -1.99 15.37
C HIS A 267 -45.77 -2.06 16.69
N ASN A 268 -46.28 -1.37 17.71
CA ASN A 268 -45.69 -1.43 19.04
C ASN A 268 -45.71 -2.87 19.57
N GLY A 269 -44.60 -3.30 20.18
CA GLY A 269 -44.43 -4.66 20.70
C GLY A 269 -43.87 -5.68 19.71
N MET A 270 -43.65 -5.30 18.44
CA MET A 270 -42.95 -6.15 17.47
C MET A 270 -41.50 -6.41 17.91
N SER A 271 -41.02 -7.65 17.73
CA SER A 271 -39.63 -7.99 18.07
C SER A 271 -38.63 -7.29 17.15
N THR A 272 -37.44 -6.99 17.67
CA THR A 272 -36.36 -6.34 16.90
C THR A 272 -36.01 -7.11 15.63
N ASP A 273 -35.99 -8.44 15.71
CA ASP A 273 -35.67 -9.31 14.56
C ASP A 273 -36.74 -9.21 13.48
N LYS A 274 -38.02 -9.16 13.88
CA LYS A 274 -39.12 -9.01 12.93
C LYS A 274 -39.11 -7.63 12.28
N ILE A 275 -38.79 -6.58 13.04
CA ILE A 275 -38.59 -5.23 12.50
C ILE A 275 -37.44 -5.24 11.49
N ALA A 276 -36.29 -5.82 11.82
CA ALA A 276 -35.14 -5.91 10.91
C ALA A 276 -35.46 -6.68 9.63
N GLN A 277 -36.18 -7.81 9.73
CA GLN A 277 -36.66 -8.57 8.57
C GLN A 277 -37.59 -7.73 7.68
N ASN A 278 -38.56 -7.03 8.27
CA ASN A 278 -39.50 -6.19 7.52
C ASN A 278 -38.77 -5.03 6.83
N ILE A 279 -37.80 -4.39 7.50
CA ILE A 279 -36.97 -3.34 6.91
C ILE A 279 -36.18 -3.91 5.73
N PHE A 280 -35.44 -5.00 5.94
CA PHE A 280 -34.62 -5.60 4.87
C PHE A 280 -35.46 -5.94 3.64
N ALA A 281 -36.58 -6.65 3.83
CA ALA A 281 -37.45 -7.07 2.73
C ALA A 281 -38.09 -5.91 1.96
N ALA A 282 -38.36 -4.78 2.61
CA ALA A 282 -38.96 -3.62 1.98
C ALA A 282 -37.94 -2.71 1.28
N VAL A 283 -36.76 -2.54 1.91
CA VAL A 283 -35.76 -1.52 1.56
C VAL A 283 -34.69 -2.06 0.62
N VAL A 284 -34.24 -3.30 0.82
CA VAL A 284 -33.15 -3.90 0.04
C VAL A 284 -33.73 -4.49 -1.24
N GLY A 285 -33.25 -4.02 -2.39
CA GLY A 285 -33.66 -4.52 -3.69
C GLY A 285 -33.06 -5.87 -4.03
N THR A 286 -33.30 -6.37 -5.25
CA THR A 286 -32.72 -7.63 -5.74
C THR A 286 -31.46 -7.43 -6.58
N ASP A 287 -31.19 -6.20 -7.01
CA ASP A 287 -30.07 -5.85 -7.88
C ASP A 287 -28.82 -5.45 -7.07
N ASN A 288 -28.40 -6.36 -6.18
CA ASN A 288 -27.20 -6.21 -5.37
C ASN A 288 -26.05 -7.04 -5.95
N VAL A 289 -24.84 -6.51 -5.80
CA VAL A 289 -23.60 -7.23 -6.09
C VAL A 289 -22.66 -7.02 -4.90
N PRO A 290 -22.41 -8.04 -4.07
CA PRO A 290 -22.89 -9.42 -4.19
C PRO A 290 -24.39 -9.58 -3.88
N GLU A 291 -24.92 -10.78 -4.11
CA GLU A 291 -26.18 -11.19 -3.49
C GLU A 291 -26.03 -11.11 -1.96
N ILE A 292 -26.99 -10.46 -1.30
CA ILE A 292 -26.96 -10.23 0.15
C ILE A 292 -28.23 -10.76 0.80
N THR A 293 -28.07 -11.28 2.00
CA THR A 293 -29.15 -11.68 2.90
C THR A 293 -29.16 -10.77 4.13
N LEU A 294 -30.19 -10.89 4.97
CA LEU A 294 -30.27 -10.15 6.23
C LEU A 294 -29.05 -10.37 7.13
N ASN A 295 -28.43 -11.55 7.08
CA ASN A 295 -27.27 -11.88 7.92
C ASN A 295 -25.98 -11.18 7.46
N ASP A 296 -25.92 -10.75 6.20
CA ASP A 296 -24.74 -10.12 5.61
C ASP A 296 -24.67 -8.61 5.90
N VAL A 297 -25.76 -8.05 6.44
CA VAL A 297 -25.90 -6.61 6.65
C VAL A 297 -26.13 -6.25 8.11
N THR A 298 -25.79 -5.01 8.44
CA THR A 298 -26.21 -4.35 9.68
C THR A 298 -27.23 -3.28 9.35
N ILE A 299 -28.32 -3.25 10.13
CA ILE A 299 -29.41 -2.28 10.01
C ILE A 299 -29.38 -1.38 11.24
N GLU A 300 -29.21 -0.09 10.99
CA GLU A 300 -29.22 0.94 12.03
C GLU A 300 -30.24 2.02 11.65
N TYR A 301 -30.66 2.83 12.63
CA TYR A 301 -31.48 4.02 12.40
C TYR A 301 -30.80 5.26 12.97
N ASP A 302 -31.12 6.42 12.41
CA ASP A 302 -30.69 7.70 12.95
C ASP A 302 -31.55 8.06 14.18
N ALA A 303 -31.01 7.82 15.37
CA ALA A 303 -31.65 8.13 16.63
C ALA A 303 -31.61 9.63 16.98
N SER A 304 -30.99 10.47 16.15
CA SER A 304 -30.92 11.92 16.39
C SER A 304 -32.30 12.57 16.28
N LEU A 305 -32.73 13.32 17.31
CA LEU A 305 -33.92 14.17 17.21
C LEU A 305 -33.80 15.25 16.14
N THR A 306 -32.58 15.63 15.78
CA THR A 306 -32.27 16.69 14.79
C THR A 306 -31.87 16.12 13.43
N GLY A 307 -31.83 14.80 13.25
CA GLY A 307 -31.43 14.14 11.99
C GLY A 307 -29.95 14.36 11.60
N LEU A 308 -29.08 14.61 12.60
CA LEU A 308 -27.65 14.89 12.40
C LEU A 308 -26.78 13.62 12.37
N GLY A 309 -27.39 12.42 12.27
CA GLY A 309 -26.66 11.17 12.11
C GLY A 309 -26.10 10.61 13.42
N ASN A 310 -26.98 10.07 14.27
CA ASN A 310 -26.61 9.25 15.43
C ASN A 310 -27.12 7.81 15.23
N TRP A 311 -26.32 7.00 14.54
CA TRP A 311 -26.71 5.67 14.12
C TRP A 311 -26.70 4.68 15.28
N LYS A 312 -27.86 4.04 15.51
CA LYS A 312 -28.07 3.07 16.59
C LYS A 312 -28.75 1.82 16.06
N ALA A 313 -28.52 0.69 16.72
CA ALA A 313 -29.25 -0.54 16.43
C ALA A 313 -30.76 -0.35 16.71
N ILE A 314 -31.62 -1.05 15.97
CA ILE A 314 -33.09 -0.92 16.07
C ILE A 314 -33.63 -1.08 17.50
N GLY A 315 -33.02 -1.94 18.33
CA GLY A 315 -33.42 -2.19 19.72
C GLY A 315 -32.94 -1.15 20.74
N TYR A 316 -32.23 -0.11 20.32
CA TYR A 316 -31.62 0.87 21.23
C TYR A 316 -32.67 1.62 22.08
N GLN A 317 -32.36 1.77 23.36
CA GLN A 317 -33.13 2.53 24.34
C GLN A 317 -32.25 3.68 24.85
N PRO A 318 -32.63 4.95 24.61
CA PRO A 318 -31.90 6.09 25.17
C PRO A 318 -31.89 6.06 26.71
N GLU A 319 -30.76 6.40 27.31
CA GLU A 319 -30.66 6.62 28.74
C GLU A 319 -31.36 7.92 29.18
N LEU A 320 -31.63 8.07 30.47
CA LEU A 320 -32.34 9.23 31.04
C LEU A 320 -31.67 10.58 30.73
N TRP A 321 -30.37 10.57 30.44
CA TRP A 321 -29.54 11.75 30.18
C TRP A 321 -29.36 12.05 28.68
N GLU A 322 -29.80 11.14 27.80
CA GLU A 322 -29.64 11.25 26.34
C GLU A 322 -30.82 12.02 25.69
N PHE A 323 -31.02 13.27 26.12
CA PHE A 323 -32.19 14.10 25.76
C PHE A 323 -32.32 14.44 24.26
N THR A 324 -31.28 14.22 23.47
CA THR A 324 -31.24 14.52 22.03
C THR A 324 -31.50 13.29 21.16
N LEU A 325 -31.79 12.13 21.76
CA LEU A 325 -31.99 10.86 21.07
C LEU A 325 -33.41 10.31 21.24
N HIS A 326 -33.92 9.59 20.23
CA HIS A 326 -35.19 8.86 20.30
C HIS A 326 -35.01 7.35 20.16
N LYS A 327 -35.90 6.59 20.79
CA LYS A 327 -36.10 5.16 20.51
C LYS A 327 -36.73 5.01 19.11
N PHE A 328 -36.39 3.92 18.42
CA PHE A 328 -37.00 3.57 17.14
C PHE A 328 -38.53 3.48 17.24
N GLY A 329 -39.24 3.96 16.21
CA GLY A 329 -40.70 3.80 16.10
C GLY A 329 -41.47 5.08 15.79
N LYS A 330 -40.80 6.13 15.28
CA LYS A 330 -41.49 7.32 14.74
C LYS A 330 -42.21 6.97 13.43
N SER A 331 -43.17 7.81 13.03
CA SER A 331 -43.89 7.64 11.75
C SER A 331 -42.96 7.54 10.54
N THR A 332 -41.82 8.23 10.62
CA THR A 332 -40.76 8.19 9.61
C THR A 332 -39.43 8.03 10.31
N GLU A 333 -38.60 7.13 9.81
CA GLU A 333 -37.25 6.87 10.32
C GLU A 333 -36.25 6.88 9.16
N LYS A 334 -35.01 7.32 9.43
CA LYS A 334 -33.90 7.19 8.49
C LYS A 334 -33.09 5.98 8.89
N ILE A 335 -32.93 5.03 7.98
CA ILE A 335 -32.19 3.79 8.20
C ILE A 335 -30.90 3.77 7.40
N ARG A 336 -29.94 2.99 7.89
CA ARG A 336 -28.65 2.73 7.24
C ARG A 336 -28.45 1.23 7.14
N ILE A 337 -28.29 0.77 5.90
CA ILE A 337 -27.90 -0.60 5.58
C ILE A 337 -26.40 -0.59 5.32
N THR A 338 -25.66 -1.40 6.07
CA THR A 338 -24.21 -1.57 5.91
C THR A 338 -23.91 -3.03 5.59
N TYR A 339 -23.39 -3.29 4.39
CA TYR A 339 -22.75 -4.55 4.04
C TYR A 339 -21.27 -4.47 4.46
N LYS A 340 -20.84 -5.38 5.34
CA LYS A 340 -19.50 -5.31 5.97
C LYS A 340 -18.36 -5.56 4.98
N GLY A 341 -18.65 -6.14 3.83
CA GLY A 341 -17.63 -6.61 2.90
C GLY A 341 -17.11 -8.00 3.26
N THR A 342 -16.39 -8.57 2.31
CA THR A 342 -15.61 -9.81 2.43
C THR A 342 -14.25 -9.60 1.78
N ASP A 343 -13.38 -10.60 1.81
CA ASP A 343 -12.13 -10.53 1.05
C ASP A 343 -12.34 -10.36 -0.46
N LYS A 344 -13.51 -10.76 -0.98
CA LYS A 344 -13.86 -10.63 -2.39
C LYS A 344 -14.58 -9.31 -2.72
N TYR A 345 -15.48 -8.86 -1.86
CA TYR A 345 -16.34 -7.69 -2.11
C TYR A 345 -16.09 -6.58 -1.09
N PRO A 346 -15.96 -5.31 -1.50
CA PRO A 346 -15.73 -4.20 -0.58
C PRO A 346 -16.94 -3.95 0.33
N SER A 347 -16.69 -3.30 1.47
CA SER A 347 -17.78 -2.80 2.33
C SER A 347 -18.59 -1.73 1.62
N MET A 348 -19.91 -1.74 1.80
CA MET A 348 -20.81 -0.75 1.19
C MET A 348 -21.84 -0.28 2.20
N GLN A 349 -22.28 0.97 2.07
CA GLN A 349 -23.28 1.57 2.94
C GLN A 349 -24.23 2.46 2.16
N LYS A 350 -25.52 2.37 2.48
CA LYS A 350 -26.55 3.24 1.90
C LYS A 350 -27.65 3.53 2.91
N THR A 351 -28.27 4.69 2.78
CA THR A 351 -29.37 5.11 3.65
C THR A 351 -30.67 5.12 2.89
N ALA A 352 -31.78 4.84 3.59
CA ALA A 352 -33.12 5.06 3.10
C ALA A 352 -33.98 5.75 4.16
N THR A 353 -35.06 6.35 3.72
CA THR A 353 -36.15 6.87 4.55
C THR A 353 -37.29 5.87 4.52
N ILE A 354 -37.72 5.41 5.69
CA ILE A 354 -38.85 4.48 5.82
C ILE A 354 -40.03 5.15 6.48
N THR A 355 -41.23 4.79 6.05
CA THR A 355 -42.49 5.15 6.73
C THR A 355 -43.03 3.92 7.45
N LEU A 356 -43.26 4.03 8.76
CA LEU A 356 -43.76 2.94 9.59
C LEU A 356 -45.29 2.93 9.56
N LYS A 357 -45.88 1.78 9.21
CA LYS A 357 -47.34 1.57 9.21
C LYS A 357 -47.68 0.21 9.76
N ASP A 358 -48.82 0.10 10.43
CA ASP A 358 -49.41 -1.20 10.72
C ASP A 358 -50.05 -1.73 9.43
N LEU A 359 -49.40 -2.69 8.78
CA LEU A 359 -49.84 -3.27 7.50
C LEU A 359 -50.61 -4.59 7.68
N ARG A 360 -51.06 -4.88 8.90
CA ARG A 360 -51.92 -6.05 9.14
C ARG A 360 -53.30 -5.81 8.54
N GLU A 361 -53.91 -6.88 8.02
CA GLU A 361 -55.30 -6.82 7.60
C GLU A 361 -56.20 -6.60 8.81
N GLU A 362 -57.10 -5.61 8.73
CA GLU A 362 -58.08 -5.34 9.77
C GLU A 362 -58.95 -6.59 9.99
N THR A 363 -58.75 -7.25 11.13
CA THR A 363 -59.56 -8.40 11.53
C THR A 363 -60.76 -7.89 12.32
N THR A 364 -61.96 -8.03 11.78
CA THR A 364 -63.21 -7.67 12.47
C THR A 364 -63.78 -8.88 13.19
N LEU A 365 -63.88 -8.81 14.51
CA LEU A 365 -64.64 -9.78 15.31
C LEU A 365 -66.06 -9.26 15.50
N SER A 366 -67.03 -9.85 14.81
CA SER A 366 -68.47 -9.55 15.00
C SER A 366 -69.08 -10.55 15.98
N ILE A 367 -69.57 -10.07 17.13
CA ILE A 367 -70.36 -10.86 18.07
C ILE A 367 -71.84 -10.57 17.79
N ASN A 368 -72.57 -11.59 17.34
CA ASN A 368 -74.00 -11.46 17.06
C ASN A 368 -74.83 -11.43 18.36
N ASP A 369 -75.92 -10.68 18.31
CA ASP A 369 -76.83 -10.52 19.43
C ASP A 369 -77.40 -11.88 19.88
N GLY A 370 -77.40 -12.13 21.20
CA GLY A 370 -77.85 -13.40 21.79
C GLY A 370 -76.78 -14.48 22.04
N ILE A 371 -75.50 -14.24 21.74
CA ILE A 371 -74.41 -15.17 22.10
C ILE A 371 -73.85 -14.85 23.50
N MET A 372 -73.95 -15.80 24.44
CA MET A 372 -73.30 -15.69 25.75
C MET A 372 -71.88 -16.29 25.71
N MET A 373 -70.87 -15.45 25.94
CA MET A 373 -69.49 -15.91 26.16
C MET A 373 -69.24 -16.14 27.65
N LYS A 374 -68.85 -17.37 28.03
CA LYS A 374 -68.38 -17.66 29.40
C LYS A 374 -66.87 -17.55 29.46
N TYR A 375 -66.39 -16.70 30.35
CA TYR A 375 -64.98 -16.56 30.69
C TYR A 375 -64.79 -16.85 32.17
N GLN A 376 -63.59 -17.30 32.56
CA GLN A 376 -63.29 -17.60 33.97
C GLN A 376 -63.25 -16.32 34.84
N SER A 377 -62.78 -15.21 34.29
CA SER A 377 -62.78 -13.89 34.93
C SER A 377 -62.72 -12.78 33.90
N ALA A 378 -63.16 -11.57 34.26
CA ALA A 378 -63.13 -10.40 33.37
C ALA A 378 -61.69 -10.07 32.91
N GLU A 379 -60.68 -10.32 33.75
CA GLU A 379 -59.27 -10.14 33.42
C GLU A 379 -58.79 -11.13 32.35
N MET A 380 -59.25 -12.40 32.37
CA MET A 380 -58.92 -13.37 31.33
C MET A 380 -59.62 -13.05 30.01
N MET A 381 -60.85 -12.53 30.05
CA MET A 381 -61.53 -12.04 28.84
C MET A 381 -60.75 -10.89 28.22
N ASP A 382 -60.32 -9.92 29.02
CA ASP A 382 -59.56 -8.76 28.56
C ASP A 382 -58.18 -9.18 28.02
N ALA A 383 -57.50 -10.14 28.67
CA ALA A 383 -56.25 -10.71 28.18
C ALA A 383 -56.42 -11.48 26.85
N VAL A 384 -57.47 -12.29 26.72
CA VAL A 384 -57.76 -13.08 25.51
C VAL A 384 -58.16 -12.17 24.35
N ILE A 385 -58.98 -11.15 24.58
CA ILE A 385 -59.34 -10.15 23.57
C ILE A 385 -58.12 -9.33 23.16
N LYS A 386 -57.26 -8.93 24.12
CA LYS A 386 -55.99 -8.28 23.82
C LYS A 386 -55.07 -9.15 22.98
N VAL A 387 -55.02 -10.46 23.20
CA VAL A 387 -54.23 -11.40 22.39
C VAL A 387 -54.85 -11.69 21.01
N LEU A 388 -56.18 -11.63 20.89
CA LEU A 388 -56.90 -11.82 19.62
C LEU A 388 -56.88 -10.59 18.70
N ILE A 389 -56.69 -9.39 19.27
CA ILE A 389 -56.68 -8.11 18.55
C ILE A 389 -55.25 -7.53 18.41
N ALA A 390 -54.31 -7.90 19.29
CA ALA A 390 -52.89 -7.55 19.16
C ALA A 390 -52.15 -8.50 18.23
#